data_AF-A0A917JAW7-F1
#
_entry.id   AF-A0A917JAW7-F1
#
_cell.length_a   1.000
_cell.length_b   1.000
_cell.length_c   1.000
_cell.angle_alpha   90.00
_cell.angle_beta   90.00
_cell.angle_gamma   90.00
#
_symmetry.space_group_name_H-M   'P 1'
#
loop_
_entity.id
_entity.type
_entity.pdbx_description
1 polymer ?
#
loop_
_entity_poly.entity_id
_entity_poly.type
_entity_poly.pdbx_seq_one_letter_code
_entity_poly.pdbx_strand_id
1 'polypeptide(L)'
;MAFIDSVLREPSYGWKTVEGDLSKPTPGAIFKEFFKRLNIFADRKNWLSFTSWMMIVVLGTCLGFFIFKYFSWSLVLVAFLYSMVVMGSHGTVWYHRYCTHRAYKFRNPVWRFITQNITLKIIPEEIYVISHHVHHAKSDQPGDPYNAQGGFLYCFLADVNHQPIAQNMDENSYGRCVKLMAHTGQVSNTYAQYQKWGTLANPVRTIGGILLNWGFWYFVFFMIGGHALACTIFGAAGFWAVGVRTFNYEGHGKGKDMRQDGTDYNRDDMSINQLWPGIVAGEWHNNHHLYPKSARSGFLPHQLDLAWCYIKLLNMLGGVTEYHDSKKKFLQNYYHPHKEAKTVIDTKKLVAAK
;
A
#
# COMPACT_ATOMS: atom_id res chain seq x y z
N MET A 1 -17.58 -20.84 3.18
CA MET A 1 -16.50 -20.01 2.60
C MET A 1 -16.06 -18.99 3.66
N ALA A 2 -14.77 -18.82 3.91
CA ALA A 2 -14.33 -17.85 4.90
C ALA A 2 -14.56 -16.43 4.36
N PHE A 3 -14.84 -15.46 5.24
CA PHE A 3 -15.10 -14.07 4.82
C PHE A 3 -13.98 -13.46 3.98
N ILE A 4 -12.72 -13.81 4.27
CA ILE A 4 -11.57 -13.33 3.50
C ILE A 4 -11.55 -13.85 2.06
N ASP A 5 -12.25 -14.96 1.77
CA ASP A 5 -12.35 -15.52 0.43
C ASP A 5 -13.33 -14.78 -0.47
N SER A 6 -14.30 -14.08 0.12
CA SER A 6 -15.40 -13.43 -0.60
C SER A 6 -15.44 -11.92 -0.43
N VAL A 7 -14.50 -11.33 0.32
CA VAL A 7 -14.50 -9.89 0.61
C VAL A 7 -14.12 -9.03 -0.60
N LEU A 8 -13.34 -9.57 -1.54
CA LEU A 8 -12.97 -8.88 -2.79
C LEU A 8 -13.88 -9.29 -3.94
N ARG A 9 -14.10 -8.36 -4.88
CA ARG A 9 -14.90 -8.59 -6.08
C ARG A 9 -14.12 -9.48 -7.05
N GLU A 10 -14.54 -10.73 -7.15
CA GLU A 10 -13.95 -11.70 -8.08
C GLU A 10 -13.90 -11.16 -9.52
N PRO A 11 -12.74 -11.21 -10.21
CA PRO A 11 -12.60 -10.84 -11.61
C PRO A 11 -13.38 -11.78 -12.53
N SER A 12 -13.75 -11.31 -13.73
CA SER A 12 -14.49 -12.14 -14.69
C SER A 12 -13.77 -13.41 -15.14
N TYR A 13 -12.45 -13.46 -14.99
CA TYR A 13 -11.61 -14.64 -15.25
C TYR A 13 -11.41 -15.53 -14.01
N GLY A 14 -12.08 -15.24 -12.90
CA GLY A 14 -12.01 -15.99 -11.64
C GLY A 14 -10.66 -15.86 -10.92
N TRP A 15 -10.62 -16.30 -9.67
CA TRP A 15 -9.35 -16.40 -8.93
C TRP A 15 -8.57 -17.68 -9.24
N LYS A 16 -9.29 -18.76 -9.58
CA LYS A 16 -8.74 -20.10 -9.77
C LYS A 16 -9.18 -20.72 -11.11
N THR A 17 -8.36 -21.60 -11.66
CA THR A 17 -8.78 -22.53 -12.73
C THR A 17 -9.65 -23.65 -12.16
N VAL A 18 -10.18 -24.52 -13.02
CA VAL A 18 -10.97 -25.69 -12.61
C VAL A 18 -10.14 -26.64 -11.73
N GLU A 19 -8.84 -26.71 -11.98
CA GLU A 19 -7.85 -27.52 -11.26
C GLU A 19 -7.45 -26.89 -9.91
N GLY A 20 -7.88 -25.64 -9.65
CA GLY A 20 -7.60 -24.93 -8.40
C GLY A 20 -6.34 -24.05 -8.42
N ASP A 21 -5.60 -24.05 -9.52
CA ASP A 21 -4.41 -23.21 -9.74
C ASP A 21 -4.78 -21.73 -9.91
N LEU A 22 -3.81 -20.83 -9.78
CA LEU A 22 -4.01 -19.40 -10.03
C LEU A 22 -4.52 -19.16 -11.46
N SER A 23 -5.63 -18.44 -11.60
CA SER A 23 -6.07 -17.95 -12.90
C SER A 23 -5.09 -16.91 -13.44
N LYS A 24 -4.46 -17.20 -14.58
CA LYS A 24 -3.49 -16.33 -15.27
C LYS A 24 -4.13 -15.76 -16.54
N PRO A 25 -4.83 -14.61 -16.45
CA PRO A 25 -5.53 -14.02 -17.59
C PRO A 25 -4.54 -13.50 -18.65
N THR A 26 -4.97 -13.51 -19.91
CA THR A 26 -4.24 -12.82 -20.99
C THR A 26 -4.26 -11.30 -20.78
N PRO A 27 -3.29 -10.54 -21.33
CA PRO A 27 -3.33 -9.08 -21.27
C PRO A 27 -4.66 -8.49 -21.77
N GLY A 28 -5.24 -9.06 -22.83
CA GLY A 28 -6.55 -8.63 -23.35
C GLY A 28 -7.69 -8.83 -22.35
N ALA A 29 -7.70 -9.94 -21.60
CA ALA A 29 -8.70 -10.17 -20.55
C ALA A 29 -8.53 -9.18 -19.38
N ILE A 30 -7.28 -8.87 -18.98
CA ILE A 30 -6.99 -7.88 -17.93
C ILE A 30 -7.50 -6.50 -18.33
N PHE A 31 -7.19 -6.04 -19.56
CA PHE A 31 -7.66 -4.74 -20.05
C PHE A 31 -9.18 -4.68 -20.20
N LYS A 32 -9.80 -5.76 -20.69
CA LYS A 32 -11.26 -5.86 -20.79
C LYS A 32 -11.92 -5.70 -19.41
N GLU A 33 -11.40 -6.38 -18.39
CA GLU A 33 -11.88 -6.25 -17.01
C GLU A 33 -11.66 -4.82 -16.47
N PHE A 34 -10.49 -4.24 -16.74
CA PHE A 34 -10.11 -2.90 -16.31
C PHE A 34 -11.08 -1.84 -16.84
N PHE A 35 -11.32 -1.78 -18.15
CA PHE A 35 -12.24 -0.80 -18.73
C PHE A 35 -13.69 -1.06 -18.32
N LYS A 36 -14.09 -2.32 -18.14
CA LYS A 36 -15.41 -2.67 -17.60
C LYS A 36 -15.60 -2.11 -16.18
N ARG A 37 -14.59 -2.23 -15.32
CA ARG A 37 -14.61 -1.79 -13.92
C ARG A 37 -14.33 -0.30 -13.71
N LEU A 38 -13.91 0.42 -14.75
CA LEU A 38 -13.86 1.88 -14.76
C LEU A 38 -15.15 2.53 -15.25
N ASN A 39 -15.98 1.79 -15.99
CA ASN A 39 -17.16 2.36 -16.65
C ASN A 39 -18.28 2.66 -15.63
N ILE A 40 -18.36 3.92 -15.21
CA ILE A 40 -19.40 4.42 -14.30
C ILE A 40 -20.78 4.59 -14.95
N PHE A 41 -20.83 4.66 -16.28
CA PHE A 41 -22.08 4.78 -17.04
C PHE A 41 -22.77 3.43 -17.17
N ALA A 42 -21.99 2.35 -17.26
CA ALA A 42 -22.49 0.98 -17.22
C ALA A 42 -22.89 0.55 -15.81
N ASP A 43 -22.06 0.87 -14.81
CA ASP A 43 -22.35 0.56 -13.41
C ASP A 43 -21.78 1.64 -12.49
N ARG A 44 -22.68 2.37 -11.81
CA ARG A 44 -22.29 3.42 -10.87
C ARG A 44 -21.44 2.93 -9.70
N LYS A 45 -21.48 1.64 -9.38
CA LYS A 45 -20.66 1.05 -8.31
C LYS A 45 -19.16 1.08 -8.63
N ASN A 46 -18.80 1.35 -9.88
CA ASN A 46 -17.42 1.54 -10.33
C ASN A 46 -16.84 2.92 -9.99
N TRP A 47 -17.59 3.81 -9.33
CA TRP A 47 -17.19 5.20 -9.08
C TRP A 47 -15.84 5.34 -8.37
N LEU A 48 -15.49 4.43 -7.44
CA LEU A 48 -14.26 4.53 -6.66
C LEU A 48 -13.03 4.22 -7.51
N SER A 49 -13.09 3.15 -8.31
CA SER A 49 -12.06 2.81 -9.30
C SER A 49 -11.90 3.92 -10.34
N PHE A 50 -13.00 4.46 -10.85
CA PHE A 50 -12.99 5.60 -11.76
C PHE A 50 -12.35 6.83 -11.13
N THR A 51 -12.72 7.17 -9.89
CA THR A 51 -12.15 8.30 -9.16
C THR A 51 -10.64 8.13 -8.96
N SER A 52 -10.17 6.93 -8.61
CA SER A 52 -8.74 6.59 -8.49
C SER A 52 -7.95 6.93 -9.75
N TRP A 53 -8.46 6.56 -10.92
CA TRP A 53 -7.79 6.84 -12.20
C TRP A 53 -8.00 8.25 -12.71
N MET A 54 -9.13 8.90 -12.41
CA MET A 54 -9.31 10.33 -12.69
C MET A 54 -8.33 11.19 -11.90
N MET A 55 -8.02 10.83 -10.66
CA MET A 55 -6.96 11.52 -9.90
C MET A 55 -5.61 11.46 -10.64
N ILE A 56 -5.24 10.30 -11.21
CA ILE A 56 -3.99 10.16 -11.97
C ILE A 56 -4.00 11.09 -13.19
N VAL A 57 -5.11 11.17 -13.92
CA VAL A 57 -5.24 12.06 -15.08
C VAL A 57 -5.04 13.53 -14.67
N VAL A 58 -5.69 13.97 -13.60
CA VAL A 58 -5.56 15.36 -13.11
C VAL A 58 -4.13 15.66 -12.63
N LEU A 59 -3.50 14.75 -11.90
CA LEU A 59 -2.10 14.89 -11.48
C LEU A 59 -1.15 14.87 -12.68
N GLY A 60 -1.47 14.08 -13.72
CA GLY A 60 -0.75 14.04 -14.99
C GLY A 60 -0.76 15.38 -15.72
N THR A 61 -1.84 16.16 -15.63
CA THR A 61 -1.85 17.54 -16.14
C THR A 61 -0.84 18.43 -15.41
N CYS A 62 -0.73 18.31 -14.08
CA CYS A 62 0.28 19.04 -13.31
C CYS A 62 1.71 18.59 -13.68
N LEU A 63 1.91 17.29 -13.91
CA LEU A 63 3.19 16.75 -14.40
C LEU A 63 3.56 17.34 -15.77
N GLY A 64 2.58 17.47 -16.68
CA GLY A 64 2.78 18.15 -17.97
C GLY A 64 3.23 19.60 -17.80
N PHE A 65 2.57 20.38 -16.95
CA PHE A 65 3.01 21.76 -16.65
C PHE A 65 4.42 21.80 -16.06
N PHE A 66 4.76 20.89 -15.16
CA PHE A 66 6.11 20.79 -14.65
C PHE A 66 7.13 20.54 -15.77
N ILE A 67 6.93 19.51 -16.59
CA ILE A 67 7.87 19.11 -17.65
C ILE A 67 8.03 20.21 -18.71
N PHE A 68 6.94 20.79 -19.19
CA PHE A 68 6.97 21.66 -20.36
C PHE A 68 7.07 23.16 -20.03
N LYS A 69 6.79 23.57 -18.80
CA LYS A 69 6.77 25.00 -18.42
C LYS A 69 7.66 25.35 -17.23
N TYR A 70 7.74 24.48 -16.23
CA TYR A 70 8.41 24.79 -14.96
C TYR A 70 9.64 23.92 -14.68
N PHE A 71 10.20 23.26 -15.69
CA PHE A 71 11.27 22.30 -15.48
C PHE A 71 12.52 22.97 -14.88
N SER A 72 13.04 22.37 -13.81
CA SER A 72 14.32 22.74 -13.20
C SER A 72 14.86 21.55 -12.41
N TRP A 73 16.17 21.35 -12.43
CA TRP A 73 16.82 20.30 -11.63
C TRP A 73 16.58 20.46 -10.13
N SER A 74 16.46 21.70 -9.64
CA SER A 74 16.08 21.96 -8.25
C SER A 74 14.68 21.42 -7.94
N LEU A 75 13.72 21.63 -8.84
CA LEU A 75 12.36 21.13 -8.72
C LEU A 75 12.27 19.61 -8.93
N VAL A 76 13.15 19.01 -9.74
CA VAL A 76 13.29 17.55 -9.83
C VAL A 76 13.70 16.97 -8.47
N LEU A 77 14.67 17.57 -7.79
CA LEU A 77 15.09 17.13 -6.45
C LEU A 77 13.94 17.28 -5.44
N VAL A 78 13.21 18.40 -5.46
CA VAL A 78 12.05 18.61 -4.59
C VAL A 78 10.94 17.62 -4.88
N ALA A 79 10.61 17.38 -6.15
CA ALA A 79 9.66 16.36 -6.58
C ALA A 79 10.06 14.99 -6.04
N PHE A 80 11.33 14.61 -6.22
CA PHE A 80 11.87 13.34 -5.76
C PHE A 80 11.77 13.19 -4.24
N LEU A 81 12.26 14.16 -3.46
CA LEU A 81 12.23 14.10 -2.00
C LEU A 81 10.80 14.07 -1.46
N TYR A 82 9.91 14.90 -2.01
CA TYR A 82 8.52 14.90 -1.58
C TYR A 82 7.82 13.58 -1.90
N SER A 83 7.87 13.13 -3.15
CA SER A 83 7.12 11.94 -3.59
C SER A 83 7.70 10.64 -3.05
N MET A 84 9.01 10.43 -3.16
CA MET A 84 9.63 9.16 -2.78
C MET A 84 9.80 9.04 -1.26
N VAL A 85 10.22 10.13 -0.60
CA VAL A 85 10.53 10.08 0.84
C VAL A 85 9.32 10.47 1.68
N VAL A 86 8.77 11.69 1.48
CA VAL A 86 7.68 12.19 2.32
C VAL A 86 6.39 11.40 2.09
N MET A 87 5.92 11.30 0.85
CA MET A 87 4.70 10.55 0.53
C MET A 87 4.90 9.06 0.68
N GLY A 88 6.05 8.51 0.25
CA GLY A 88 6.38 7.10 0.44
C GLY A 88 6.31 6.68 1.91
N SER A 89 7.06 7.36 2.78
CA SER A 89 7.07 7.08 4.23
C SER A 89 5.70 7.33 4.86
N HIS A 90 5.00 8.38 4.45
CA HIS A 90 3.66 8.66 4.95
C HIS A 90 2.66 7.58 4.54
N GLY A 91 2.75 7.05 3.32
CA GLY A 91 1.92 5.96 2.84
C GLY A 91 2.06 4.71 3.71
N THR A 92 3.30 4.40 4.08
CA THR A 92 3.65 3.35 5.05
C THR A 92 3.08 3.61 6.44
N VAL A 93 3.17 4.84 6.93
CA VAL A 93 2.63 5.21 8.25
C VAL A 93 1.11 5.06 8.27
N TRP A 94 0.42 5.67 7.30
CA TRP A 94 -1.03 5.82 7.30
C TRP A 94 -1.73 4.56 6.77
N TYR A 95 -1.58 4.25 5.48
CA TYR A 95 -2.33 3.18 4.84
C TYR A 95 -1.89 1.81 5.35
N HIS A 96 -0.57 1.61 5.44
CA HIS A 96 -0.01 0.31 5.75
C HIS A 96 -0.03 -0.02 7.25
N ARG A 97 0.76 0.70 8.06
CA ARG A 97 0.97 0.37 9.48
C ARG A 97 -0.24 0.70 10.34
N TYR A 98 -0.88 1.86 10.13
CA TYR A 98 -2.05 2.25 10.93
C TYR A 98 -3.34 1.63 10.41
N CYS A 99 -3.73 1.94 9.16
CA CYS A 99 -5.04 1.58 8.64
C CYS A 99 -5.18 0.06 8.46
N THR A 100 -4.20 -0.64 7.90
CA THR A 100 -4.29 -2.11 7.78
C THR A 100 -3.87 -2.82 9.06
N HIS A 101 -2.67 -2.58 9.57
CA HIS A 101 -2.11 -3.47 10.60
C HIS A 101 -2.34 -3.06 12.04
N ARG A 102 -2.90 -1.86 12.28
CA ARG A 102 -3.12 -1.30 13.64
C ARG A 102 -1.85 -1.40 14.49
N ALA A 103 -0.70 -1.14 13.87
CA ALA A 103 0.61 -1.31 14.48
C ALA A 103 0.89 -0.31 15.60
N TYR A 104 0.13 0.80 15.63
CA TYR A 104 0.18 1.80 16.67
C TYR A 104 -1.18 2.48 16.86
N LYS A 105 -1.33 3.19 17.98
CA LYS A 105 -2.57 3.86 18.39
C LYS A 105 -2.32 5.35 18.60
N PHE A 106 -3.08 6.19 17.90
CA PHE A 106 -3.10 7.63 18.16
C PHE A 106 -3.73 7.92 19.52
N ARG A 107 -3.22 8.96 20.19
CA ARG A 107 -3.77 9.44 21.47
C ARG A 107 -5.20 9.93 21.36
N ASN A 108 -5.52 10.62 20.26
CA ASN A 108 -6.83 11.21 20.05
C ASN A 108 -7.12 11.39 18.53
N PRO A 109 -8.37 11.72 18.16
CA PRO A 109 -8.76 11.95 16.77
C PRO A 109 -8.01 13.09 16.06
N VAL A 110 -7.48 14.08 16.78
CA VAL A 110 -6.76 15.22 16.19
C VAL A 110 -5.46 14.76 15.57
N TRP A 111 -4.64 14.00 16.31
CA TRP A 111 -3.39 13.44 15.78
C TRP A 111 -3.65 12.51 14.59
N ARG A 112 -4.71 11.68 14.68
CA ARG A 112 -5.14 10.85 13.56
C ARG A 112 -5.51 11.68 12.34
N PHE A 113 -6.30 12.74 12.51
CA PHE A 113 -6.73 13.63 11.43
C PHE A 113 -5.54 14.35 10.77
N ILE A 114 -4.60 14.85 11.56
CA ILE A 114 -3.37 15.47 11.06
C ILE A 114 -2.60 14.46 10.22
N THR A 115 -2.29 13.28 10.77
CA THR A 115 -1.55 12.27 10.01
C THR A 115 -2.32 11.82 8.76
N GLN A 116 -3.64 11.68 8.80
CA GLN A 116 -4.44 11.31 7.62
C GLN A 116 -4.33 12.33 6.46
N ASN A 117 -4.04 13.60 6.76
CA ASN A 117 -4.11 14.69 5.78
C ASN A 117 -2.77 15.42 5.58
N ILE A 118 -1.67 14.95 6.18
CA ILE A 118 -0.36 15.62 6.12
C ILE A 118 0.30 15.56 4.72
N THR A 119 -0.22 14.71 3.83
CA THR A 119 0.20 14.61 2.42
C THR A 119 -1.02 14.64 1.49
N LEU A 120 -0.76 14.65 0.18
CA LEU A 120 -1.78 14.56 -0.84
C LEU A 120 -2.52 13.22 -0.80
N LYS A 121 -3.85 13.28 -0.73
CA LYS A 121 -4.72 12.10 -0.84
C LYS A 121 -4.73 11.58 -2.28
N ILE A 122 -4.07 10.45 -2.54
CA ILE A 122 -3.95 9.87 -3.88
C ILE A 122 -4.41 8.42 -3.99
N ILE A 123 -4.64 7.75 -2.85
CA ILE A 123 -5.18 6.39 -2.78
C ILE A 123 -6.38 6.41 -1.82
N PRO A 124 -7.56 5.92 -2.22
CA PRO A 124 -8.67 5.74 -1.29
C PRO A 124 -8.37 4.64 -0.27
N GLU A 125 -8.61 4.90 1.02
CA GLU A 125 -8.25 3.97 2.10
C GLU A 125 -8.88 2.59 1.94
N GLU A 126 -10.14 2.49 1.49
CA GLU A 126 -10.84 1.22 1.27
C GLU A 126 -10.12 0.31 0.26
N ILE A 127 -9.67 0.88 -0.87
CA ILE A 127 -8.99 0.15 -1.93
C ILE A 127 -7.73 -0.52 -1.38
N TYR A 128 -6.97 0.19 -0.54
CA TYR A 128 -5.70 -0.32 -0.01
C TYR A 128 -5.91 -1.29 1.17
N VAL A 129 -6.73 -0.91 2.15
CA VAL A 129 -6.75 -1.61 3.46
C VAL A 129 -7.38 -3.00 3.36
N ILE A 130 -8.51 -3.12 2.67
CA ILE A 130 -9.24 -4.39 2.60
C ILE A 130 -8.47 -5.40 1.75
N SER A 131 -7.94 -4.97 0.60
CA SER A 131 -7.13 -5.83 -0.25
C SER A 131 -5.83 -6.25 0.43
N HIS A 132 -5.19 -5.38 1.22
CA HIS A 132 -3.94 -5.71 1.90
C HIS A 132 -4.16 -6.75 3.02
N HIS A 133 -5.31 -6.70 3.72
CA HIS A 133 -5.70 -7.80 4.62
C HIS A 133 -5.82 -9.15 3.90
N VAL A 134 -6.36 -9.16 2.68
CA VAL A 134 -6.52 -10.37 1.88
C VAL A 134 -5.17 -10.86 1.36
N HIS A 135 -4.32 -9.95 0.92
CA HIS A 135 -2.94 -10.26 0.50
C HIS A 135 -2.18 -10.98 1.62
N HIS A 136 -2.20 -10.47 2.86
CA HIS A 136 -1.56 -11.16 3.99
C HIS A 136 -2.15 -12.54 4.29
N ALA A 137 -3.47 -12.68 4.15
CA ALA A 137 -4.13 -13.97 4.41
C ALA A 137 -3.93 -15.00 3.31
N LYS A 138 -3.58 -14.55 2.09
CA LYS A 138 -3.52 -15.37 0.89
C LYS A 138 -2.22 -15.20 0.09
N SER A 139 -1.16 -14.68 0.68
CA SER A 139 0.03 -14.25 -0.07
C SER A 139 0.51 -15.34 -1.02
N ASP A 140 0.69 -14.98 -2.29
CA ASP A 140 1.14 -15.86 -3.37
C ASP A 140 0.20 -17.05 -3.69
N GLN A 141 -1.01 -17.08 -3.11
CA GLN A 141 -2.07 -18.06 -3.38
C GLN A 141 -3.17 -17.48 -4.29
N PRO A 142 -4.01 -18.33 -4.91
CA PRO A 142 -5.15 -17.82 -5.67
C PRO A 142 -6.16 -17.08 -4.77
N GLY A 143 -6.51 -15.87 -5.18
CA GLY A 143 -7.32 -14.93 -4.39
C GLY A 143 -6.52 -13.81 -3.74
N ASP A 144 -5.19 -13.85 -3.80
CA ASP A 144 -4.34 -12.70 -3.49
C ASP A 144 -4.47 -11.63 -4.58
N PRO A 145 -4.89 -10.39 -4.25
CA PRO A 145 -5.04 -9.32 -5.23
C PRO A 145 -3.72 -8.89 -5.89
N TYR A 146 -2.58 -9.31 -5.33
CA TYR A 146 -1.24 -8.96 -5.81
C TYR A 146 -0.38 -10.18 -6.15
N ASN A 147 -1.00 -11.32 -6.46
CA ASN A 147 -0.23 -12.53 -6.76
C ASN A 147 0.74 -12.30 -7.92
N ALA A 148 2.05 -12.24 -7.61
CA ALA A 148 3.08 -11.89 -8.58
C ALA A 148 3.23 -12.95 -9.68
N GLN A 149 2.77 -14.19 -9.46
CA GLN A 149 2.73 -15.23 -10.48
C GLN A 149 1.68 -14.95 -11.57
N GLY A 150 0.72 -14.03 -11.32
CA GLY A 150 -0.21 -13.50 -12.32
C GLY A 150 0.45 -12.55 -13.32
N GLY A 151 1.69 -12.12 -13.05
CA GLY A 151 2.49 -11.26 -13.92
C GLY A 151 2.33 -9.77 -13.64
N PHE A 152 3.09 -8.96 -14.39
CA PHE A 152 3.18 -7.51 -14.17
C PHE A 152 1.82 -6.80 -14.26
N LEU A 153 1.05 -7.02 -15.35
CA LEU A 153 -0.23 -6.34 -15.55
C LEU A 153 -1.29 -6.74 -14.50
N TYR A 154 -1.23 -7.96 -13.99
CA TYR A 154 -2.12 -8.44 -12.93
C TYR A 154 -1.96 -7.60 -11.66
N CYS A 155 -0.72 -7.33 -11.27
CA CYS A 155 -0.39 -6.52 -10.11
C CYS A 155 -0.56 -5.01 -10.39
N PHE A 156 -0.12 -4.55 -11.56
CA PHE A 156 -0.10 -3.14 -11.92
C PHE A 156 -1.51 -2.53 -12.01
N LEU A 157 -2.49 -3.27 -12.51
CA LEU A 157 -3.89 -2.83 -12.60
C LEU A 157 -4.78 -3.40 -11.48
N ALA A 158 -4.15 -3.94 -10.42
CA ALA A 158 -4.88 -4.58 -9.33
C ALA A 158 -5.85 -3.64 -8.62
N ASP A 159 -5.57 -2.33 -8.55
CA ASP A 159 -6.42 -1.34 -7.87
C ASP A 159 -7.84 -1.28 -8.44
N VAL A 160 -7.99 -1.66 -9.71
CA VAL A 160 -9.28 -1.76 -10.38
C VAL A 160 -9.74 -3.22 -10.48
N ASN A 161 -8.84 -4.13 -10.85
CA ASN A 161 -9.23 -5.50 -11.21
C ASN A 161 -9.40 -6.44 -10.01
N HIS A 162 -8.66 -6.22 -8.93
CA HIS A 162 -8.54 -7.21 -7.87
C HIS A 162 -8.84 -6.66 -6.47
N GLN A 163 -8.52 -5.40 -6.21
CA GLN A 163 -8.64 -4.77 -4.90
C GLN A 163 -10.06 -4.32 -4.49
N PRO A 164 -10.99 -3.96 -5.40
CA PRO A 164 -12.31 -3.52 -4.98
C PRO A 164 -13.05 -4.59 -4.18
N ILE A 165 -13.79 -4.17 -3.15
CA ILE A 165 -14.60 -5.09 -2.35
C ILE A 165 -15.73 -5.69 -3.18
N ALA A 166 -16.20 -6.87 -2.76
CA ALA A 166 -17.37 -7.52 -3.34
C ALA A 166 -18.58 -6.59 -3.27
N GLN A 167 -19.41 -6.59 -4.32
CA GLN A 167 -20.56 -5.67 -4.48
C GLN A 167 -21.92 -6.36 -4.22
N ASN A 168 -21.86 -7.61 -3.77
CA ASN A 168 -22.98 -8.53 -3.52
C ASN A 168 -22.93 -9.15 -2.10
N MET A 169 -22.12 -8.62 -1.18
CA MET A 169 -22.13 -9.04 0.21
C MET A 169 -23.50 -8.87 0.88
N ASP A 170 -23.86 -9.83 1.73
CA ASP A 170 -24.94 -9.68 2.71
C ASP A 170 -24.59 -8.64 3.78
N GLU A 171 -25.58 -8.25 4.59
CA GLU A 171 -25.42 -7.21 5.61
C GLU A 171 -24.40 -7.61 6.69
N ASN A 172 -24.33 -8.90 7.03
CA ASN A 172 -23.38 -9.40 8.01
C ASN A 172 -21.92 -9.26 7.54
N SER A 173 -21.64 -9.71 6.32
CA SER A 173 -20.33 -9.64 5.67
C SER A 173 -19.92 -8.18 5.43
N TYR A 174 -20.87 -7.33 5.01
CA TYR A 174 -20.65 -5.90 4.94
C TYR A 174 -20.27 -5.30 6.30
N GLY A 175 -21.01 -5.65 7.36
CA GLY A 175 -20.72 -5.21 8.72
C GLY A 175 -19.33 -5.63 9.21
N ARG A 176 -18.81 -6.77 8.75
CA ARG A 176 -17.42 -7.19 9.02
C ARG A 176 -16.40 -6.29 8.31
N CYS A 177 -16.64 -5.90 7.05
CA CYS A 177 -15.80 -4.93 6.34
C CYS A 177 -15.75 -3.58 7.07
N VAL A 178 -16.89 -3.09 7.53
CA VAL A 178 -16.98 -1.83 8.28
C VAL A 178 -16.13 -1.89 9.56
N LYS A 179 -16.16 -3.01 10.28
CA LYS A 179 -15.33 -3.22 11.50
C LYS A 179 -13.83 -3.21 11.24
N LEU A 180 -13.38 -3.63 10.05
CA LEU A 180 -11.96 -3.56 9.69
C LEU A 180 -11.49 -2.10 9.58
N MET A 181 -12.34 -1.22 9.05
CA MET A 181 -12.04 0.20 8.83
C MET A 181 -12.37 1.12 10.01
N ALA A 182 -13.07 0.63 11.04
CA ALA A 182 -13.66 1.49 12.09
C ALA A 182 -12.65 2.39 12.84
N HIS A 183 -11.39 1.97 12.99
CA HIS A 183 -10.36 2.75 13.68
C HIS A 183 -9.82 3.92 12.84
N THR A 184 -9.94 3.86 11.51
CA THR A 184 -9.38 4.84 10.57
C THR A 184 -10.03 6.23 10.69
N GLY A 185 -11.21 6.30 11.29
CA GLY A 185 -12.04 7.52 11.31
C GLY A 185 -12.83 7.75 10.03
N GLN A 186 -12.75 6.85 9.04
CA GLN A 186 -13.62 6.87 7.88
C GLN A 186 -15.07 6.60 8.31
N VAL A 187 -15.99 7.46 7.89
CA VAL A 187 -17.42 7.20 8.04
C VAL A 187 -17.88 6.35 6.86
N SER A 188 -18.20 5.09 7.13
CA SER A 188 -18.69 4.15 6.12
C SER A 188 -20.11 4.47 5.68
N ASN A 189 -20.48 3.99 4.50
CA ASN A 189 -21.86 3.91 4.03
C ASN A 189 -22.70 3.02 4.99
N THR A 190 -24.01 3.23 4.98
CA THR A 190 -24.95 2.22 5.52
C THR A 190 -25.05 1.03 4.55
N TYR A 191 -25.64 -0.09 4.98
CA TYR A 191 -25.83 -1.23 4.08
C TYR A 191 -26.63 -0.86 2.81
N ALA A 192 -27.70 -0.08 2.94
CA ALA A 192 -28.48 0.42 1.80
C ALA A 192 -27.65 1.34 0.87
N GLN A 193 -26.78 2.18 1.42
CA GLN A 193 -25.86 3.00 0.62
C GLN A 193 -24.80 2.14 -0.07
N TYR A 194 -24.31 1.09 0.57
CA TYR A 194 -23.42 0.11 -0.04
C TYR A 194 -24.10 -0.65 -1.18
N GLN A 195 -25.37 -1.05 -1.03
CA GLN A 195 -26.12 -1.65 -2.14
C GLN A 195 -26.22 -0.71 -3.36
N LYS A 196 -26.27 0.61 -3.13
CA LYS A 196 -26.28 1.64 -4.18
C LYS A 196 -24.90 1.92 -4.78
N TRP A 197 -23.86 2.04 -3.95
CA TRP A 197 -22.53 2.55 -4.36
C TRP A 197 -21.45 1.47 -4.46
N GLY A 198 -21.69 0.28 -3.93
CA GLY A 198 -20.78 -0.87 -3.98
C GLY A 198 -19.54 -0.76 -3.09
N THR A 199 -19.47 0.24 -2.20
CA THR A 199 -18.25 0.60 -1.45
C THR A 199 -18.57 0.91 0.02
N LEU A 200 -17.56 0.79 0.90
CA LEU A 200 -17.60 1.36 2.25
C LEU A 200 -17.55 2.89 2.20
N ALA A 201 -16.76 3.45 1.29
CA ALA A 201 -16.56 4.87 1.11
C ALA A 201 -17.81 5.52 0.49
N ASN A 202 -18.14 6.72 0.96
CA ASN A 202 -19.23 7.51 0.39
C ASN A 202 -18.68 8.42 -0.72
N PRO A 203 -19.27 8.45 -1.93
CA PRO A 203 -18.74 9.26 -3.03
C PRO A 203 -18.57 10.74 -2.69
N VAL A 204 -19.58 11.36 -2.08
CA VAL A 204 -19.59 12.79 -1.77
C VAL A 204 -18.50 13.12 -0.75
N ARG A 205 -18.41 12.35 0.34
CA ARG A 205 -17.38 12.56 1.37
C ARG A 205 -15.97 12.31 0.84
N THR A 206 -15.81 11.30 0.00
CA THR A 206 -14.50 10.91 -0.55
C THR A 206 -13.99 11.98 -1.52
N ILE A 207 -14.81 12.34 -2.52
CA ILE A 207 -14.45 13.36 -3.52
C ILE A 207 -14.28 14.73 -2.83
N GLY A 208 -15.20 15.12 -1.95
CA GLY A 208 -15.08 16.37 -1.20
C GLY A 208 -13.82 16.41 -0.33
N GLY A 209 -13.48 15.32 0.36
CA GLY A 209 -12.26 15.21 1.15
C GLY A 209 -10.97 15.29 0.31
N ILE A 210 -10.96 14.67 -0.87
CA ILE A 210 -9.84 14.79 -1.83
C ILE A 210 -9.70 16.24 -2.29
N LEU A 211 -10.79 16.89 -2.72
CA LEU A 211 -10.77 18.27 -3.20
C LEU A 211 -10.33 19.26 -2.12
N LEU A 212 -10.78 19.09 -0.87
CA LEU A 212 -10.35 19.92 0.25
C LEU A 212 -8.87 19.73 0.57
N ASN A 213 -8.40 18.48 0.63
CA ASN A 213 -6.99 18.17 0.87
C ASN A 213 -6.10 18.74 -0.25
N TRP A 214 -6.47 18.52 -1.51
CA TRP A 214 -5.73 19.02 -2.67
C TRP A 214 -5.79 20.55 -2.76
N GLY A 215 -6.95 21.17 -2.54
CA GLY A 215 -7.08 22.62 -2.53
C GLY A 215 -6.20 23.27 -1.46
N PHE A 216 -6.20 22.72 -0.24
CA PHE A 216 -5.33 23.18 0.84
C PHE A 216 -3.85 23.04 0.47
N TRP A 217 -3.40 21.86 0.05
CA TRP A 217 -1.99 21.63 -0.25
C TRP A 217 -1.51 22.38 -1.50
N TYR A 218 -2.35 22.48 -2.53
CA TYR A 218 -2.04 23.30 -3.71
C TYR A 218 -1.82 24.75 -3.30
N PHE A 219 -2.72 25.31 -2.47
CA PHE A 219 -2.58 26.66 -1.94
C PHE A 219 -1.29 26.83 -1.13
N VAL A 220 -0.96 25.90 -0.22
CA VAL A 220 0.28 25.94 0.57
C VAL A 220 1.52 25.94 -0.33
N PHE A 221 1.63 25.02 -1.29
CA PHE A 221 2.78 24.97 -2.20
C PHE A 221 2.83 26.16 -3.15
N PHE A 222 1.68 26.68 -3.55
CA PHE A 222 1.57 27.92 -4.31
C PHE A 222 2.11 29.12 -3.52
N MET A 223 1.78 29.24 -2.24
CA MET A 223 2.31 30.33 -1.39
C MET A 223 3.82 30.23 -1.17
N ILE A 224 4.38 29.00 -1.18
CA ILE A 224 5.81 28.77 -1.00
C ILE A 224 6.61 29.03 -2.28
N GLY A 225 6.12 28.56 -3.43
CA GLY A 225 6.91 28.55 -4.68
C GLY A 225 6.10 28.74 -5.96
N GLY A 226 4.90 29.32 -5.84
CA GLY A 226 4.00 29.58 -6.96
C GLY A 226 3.49 28.32 -7.66
N HIS A 227 2.94 28.52 -8.85
CA HIS A 227 2.46 27.41 -9.69
C HIS A 227 3.57 26.42 -10.05
N ALA A 228 4.83 26.87 -10.14
CA ALA A 228 5.95 26.00 -10.41
C ALA A 228 6.07 24.89 -9.36
N LEU A 229 6.18 25.26 -8.07
CA LEU A 229 6.27 24.28 -6.99
C LEU A 229 4.99 23.46 -6.86
N ALA A 230 3.82 24.08 -6.92
CA ALA A 230 2.55 23.36 -6.78
C ALA A 230 2.37 22.29 -7.88
N CYS A 231 2.60 22.64 -9.16
CA CYS A 231 2.52 21.68 -10.26
C CYS A 231 3.61 20.61 -10.18
N THR A 232 4.83 20.96 -9.76
CA THR A 232 5.90 19.98 -9.51
C THR A 232 5.47 18.94 -8.47
N ILE A 233 4.96 19.37 -7.31
CA ILE A 233 4.56 18.47 -6.22
C ILE A 233 3.39 17.58 -6.63
N PHE A 234 2.35 18.16 -7.24
CA PHE A 234 1.19 17.39 -7.71
C PHE A 234 1.56 16.44 -8.85
N GLY A 235 2.41 16.88 -9.78
CA GLY A 235 2.93 16.03 -10.84
C GLY A 235 3.75 14.85 -10.31
N ALA A 236 4.62 15.11 -9.31
CA ALA A 236 5.40 14.07 -8.64
C ALA A 236 4.52 13.07 -7.88
N ALA A 237 3.45 13.54 -7.22
CA ALA A 237 2.46 12.69 -6.59
C ALA A 237 1.75 11.77 -7.61
N GLY A 238 1.44 12.28 -8.81
CA GLY A 238 0.89 11.49 -9.91
C GLY A 238 1.86 10.41 -10.39
N PHE A 239 3.13 10.77 -10.60
CA PHE A 239 4.19 9.83 -10.98
C PHE A 239 4.35 8.71 -9.93
N TRP A 240 4.41 9.08 -8.64
CA TRP A 240 4.48 8.12 -7.54
C TRP A 240 3.25 7.22 -7.47
N ALA A 241 2.04 7.77 -7.67
CA ALA A 241 0.80 6.99 -7.66
C ALA A 241 0.83 5.89 -8.72
N VAL A 242 1.38 6.16 -9.90
CA VAL A 242 1.59 5.13 -10.94
C VAL A 242 2.69 4.15 -10.52
N GLY A 243 3.83 4.65 -10.04
CA GLY A 243 4.98 3.83 -9.67
C GLY A 243 4.71 2.83 -8.53
N VAL A 244 3.97 3.22 -7.49
CA VAL A 244 3.70 2.35 -6.33
C VAL A 244 2.95 1.06 -6.70
N ARG A 245 2.26 1.03 -7.85
CA ARG A 245 1.58 -0.16 -8.37
C ARG A 245 2.54 -1.31 -8.75
N THR A 246 3.84 -1.05 -8.90
CA THR A 246 4.83 -2.10 -9.14
C THR A 246 5.33 -2.76 -7.86
N PHE A 247 5.09 -2.13 -6.70
CA PHE A 247 5.72 -2.50 -5.42
C PHE A 247 5.51 -3.97 -5.04
N ASN A 248 4.27 -4.48 -5.11
CA ASN A 248 4.00 -5.88 -4.73
C ASN A 248 4.56 -6.88 -5.76
N TYR A 249 4.54 -6.55 -7.05
CA TYR A 249 5.11 -7.43 -8.08
C TYR A 249 6.63 -7.61 -7.87
N GLU A 250 7.34 -6.53 -7.61
CA GLU A 250 8.78 -6.57 -7.31
C GLU A 250 9.05 -7.14 -5.92
N GLY A 251 8.20 -6.78 -4.94
CA GLY A 251 8.28 -7.23 -3.55
C GLY A 251 8.02 -8.72 -3.35
N HIS A 252 7.39 -9.41 -4.29
CA HIS A 252 7.22 -10.88 -4.30
C HIS A 252 8.09 -11.55 -5.38
N GLY A 253 9.27 -10.97 -5.64
CA GLY A 253 10.28 -11.57 -6.51
C GLY A 253 9.82 -11.77 -7.96
N LYS A 254 8.83 -11.00 -8.44
CA LYS A 254 8.25 -11.12 -9.78
C LYS A 254 7.66 -12.53 -10.04
N GLY A 255 7.18 -13.17 -8.98
CA GLY A 255 6.64 -14.54 -9.00
C GLY A 255 7.72 -15.63 -8.99
N LYS A 256 8.97 -15.28 -8.65
CA LYS A 256 10.11 -16.20 -8.49
C LYS A 256 10.72 -16.05 -7.11
N ASP A 257 11.38 -17.11 -6.63
CA ASP A 257 12.03 -17.04 -5.32
C ASP A 257 13.31 -16.22 -5.45
N MET A 258 13.25 -14.99 -4.93
CA MET A 258 14.35 -14.03 -4.95
C MET A 258 14.82 -13.70 -3.53
N ARG A 259 14.34 -14.45 -2.52
CA ARG A 259 14.70 -14.25 -1.11
C ARG A 259 16.18 -14.55 -0.91
N GLN A 260 16.85 -13.75 -0.09
CA GLN A 260 18.28 -13.88 0.18
C GLN A 260 18.53 -14.21 1.65
N ASP A 261 19.35 -15.23 1.90
CA ASP A 261 19.77 -15.59 3.25
C ASP A 261 20.58 -14.45 3.89
N GLY A 262 20.30 -14.19 5.18
CA GLY A 262 20.93 -13.10 5.94
C GLY A 262 20.26 -11.73 5.76
N THR A 263 19.31 -11.61 4.81
CA THR A 263 18.51 -10.39 4.58
C THR A 263 17.02 -10.66 4.73
N ASP A 264 16.53 -11.74 4.14
CA ASP A 264 15.14 -12.19 4.17
C ASP A 264 15.04 -13.39 5.09
N TYR A 265 14.12 -13.34 6.06
CA TYR A 265 13.97 -14.38 7.08
C TYR A 265 12.59 -15.04 7.06
N ASN A 266 11.56 -14.39 6.51
CA ASN A 266 10.29 -15.06 6.22
C ASN A 266 10.48 -16.05 5.06
N ARG A 267 9.94 -17.25 5.23
CA ARG A 267 9.93 -18.31 4.21
C ARG A 267 8.51 -18.82 3.88
N ASP A 268 7.49 -18.27 4.54
CA ASP A 268 6.09 -18.68 4.35
C ASP A 268 5.46 -18.13 3.06
N ASP A 269 6.05 -17.08 2.48
CA ASP A 269 5.66 -16.45 1.21
C ASP A 269 6.87 -15.93 0.43
N MET A 270 6.66 -15.43 -0.78
CA MET A 270 7.72 -15.02 -1.72
C MET A 270 8.20 -13.57 -1.50
N SER A 271 7.80 -12.92 -0.41
CA SER A 271 8.17 -11.53 -0.14
C SER A 271 9.69 -11.34 0.03
N ILE A 272 10.22 -10.21 -0.43
CA ILE A 272 11.64 -9.84 -0.33
C ILE A 272 11.82 -8.43 0.22
N ASN A 273 12.85 -8.21 1.03
CA ASN A 273 13.26 -6.90 1.50
C ASN A 273 13.87 -6.09 0.34
N GLN A 274 13.07 -5.21 -0.26
CA GLN A 274 13.51 -4.34 -1.33
C GLN A 274 14.34 -3.17 -0.77
N LEU A 275 15.60 -3.03 -1.21
CA LEU A 275 16.52 -2.01 -0.71
C LEU A 275 15.97 -0.59 -0.89
N TRP A 276 15.44 -0.29 -2.08
CA TRP A 276 15.00 1.06 -2.42
C TRP A 276 13.75 1.50 -1.63
N PRO A 277 12.59 0.82 -1.73
CA PRO A 277 11.42 1.12 -0.89
C PRO A 277 11.71 1.04 0.62
N GLY A 278 12.59 0.12 1.03
CA GLY A 278 13.08 0.03 2.40
C GLY A 278 13.70 1.33 2.88
N ILE A 279 14.63 1.91 2.10
CA ILE A 279 15.32 3.16 2.46
C ILE A 279 14.40 4.38 2.41
N VAL A 280 13.63 4.56 1.33
CA VAL A 280 12.88 5.82 1.11
C VAL A 280 11.53 5.87 1.84
N ALA A 281 10.93 4.71 2.13
CA ALA A 281 9.61 4.64 2.76
C ALA A 281 9.59 3.83 4.08
N GLY A 282 10.62 3.04 4.37
CA GLY A 282 10.58 2.07 5.45
C GLY A 282 9.78 0.81 5.09
N GLU A 283 9.68 0.46 3.80
CA GLU A 283 8.94 -0.73 3.36
C GLU A 283 9.85 -1.96 3.17
N TRP A 284 10.37 -2.46 4.29
CA TRP A 284 11.08 -3.74 4.35
C TRP A 284 10.08 -4.89 4.29
N HIS A 285 9.71 -5.28 3.06
CA HIS A 285 8.55 -6.12 2.76
C HIS A 285 8.62 -7.53 3.38
N ASN A 286 9.75 -8.24 3.30
CA ASN A 286 9.87 -9.57 3.92
C ASN A 286 9.78 -9.50 5.45
N ASN A 287 10.43 -8.50 6.06
CA ASN A 287 10.32 -8.26 7.50
C ASN A 287 8.89 -7.91 7.91
N HIS A 288 8.18 -7.18 7.06
CA HIS A 288 6.80 -6.82 7.26
C HIS A 288 5.87 -8.04 7.20
N HIS A 289 6.00 -8.90 6.19
CA HIS A 289 5.26 -10.16 6.11
C HIS A 289 5.54 -11.10 7.30
N LEU A 290 6.76 -11.09 7.83
CA LEU A 290 7.10 -11.82 9.05
C LEU A 290 6.40 -11.28 10.31
N TYR A 291 6.28 -9.95 10.41
CA TYR A 291 5.69 -9.27 11.58
C TYR A 291 4.73 -8.15 11.14
N PRO A 292 3.55 -8.48 10.59
CA PRO A 292 2.68 -7.50 9.95
C PRO A 292 2.17 -6.42 10.90
N LYS A 293 1.96 -6.78 12.17
CA LYS A 293 1.51 -5.86 13.23
C LYS A 293 2.62 -4.98 13.82
N SER A 294 3.87 -5.12 13.37
CA SER A 294 4.98 -4.30 13.88
C SER A 294 4.96 -2.91 13.27
N ALA A 295 5.08 -1.89 14.11
CA ALA A 295 5.22 -0.49 13.70
C ALA A 295 6.62 -0.19 13.15
N ARG A 296 7.58 -1.09 13.35
CA ARG A 296 8.92 -1.08 12.77
C ARG A 296 9.07 -2.27 11.83
N SER A 297 9.57 -2.06 10.62
CA SER A 297 9.92 -3.12 9.69
C SER A 297 11.44 -3.20 9.46
N GLY A 298 12.20 -2.12 9.70
CA GLY A 298 13.66 -2.13 9.59
C GLY A 298 14.35 -2.73 10.81
N PHE A 299 14.65 -4.03 10.77
CA PHE A 299 15.20 -4.75 11.92
C PHE A 299 16.72 -4.85 11.94
N LEU A 300 17.36 -5.03 10.77
CA LEU A 300 18.80 -5.09 10.65
C LEU A 300 19.45 -3.70 10.75
N PRO A 301 20.74 -3.59 11.11
CA PRO A 301 21.40 -2.30 11.31
C PRO A 301 21.37 -1.35 10.10
N HIS A 302 21.46 -1.90 8.88
CA HIS A 302 21.45 -1.13 7.64
C HIS A 302 20.04 -0.81 7.13
N GLN A 303 18.99 -1.36 7.77
CA GLN A 303 17.60 -1.19 7.34
C GLN A 303 17.02 0.09 7.96
N LEU A 304 17.29 1.23 7.31
CA LEU A 304 16.69 2.52 7.66
C LEU A 304 15.16 2.43 7.51
N ASP A 305 14.42 2.99 8.48
CA ASP A 305 12.96 2.92 8.49
C ASP A 305 12.38 4.29 8.85
N LEU A 306 12.15 5.11 7.83
CA LEU A 306 11.70 6.50 7.99
C LEU A 306 10.26 6.58 8.53
N ALA A 307 9.39 5.65 8.16
CA ALA A 307 8.06 5.53 8.74
C ALA A 307 8.10 5.22 10.24
N TRP A 308 9.05 4.38 10.69
CA TRP A 308 9.24 4.11 12.11
C TRP A 308 9.75 5.35 12.85
N CYS A 309 10.70 6.07 12.27
CA CYS A 309 11.18 7.33 12.83
C CYS A 309 10.02 8.33 13.02
N TYR A 310 9.11 8.45 12.05
CA TYR A 310 7.91 9.29 12.18
C TYR A 310 6.99 8.83 13.31
N ILE A 311 6.67 7.53 13.40
CA ILE A 311 5.82 6.98 14.47
C ILE A 311 6.45 7.22 15.84
N LYS A 312 7.78 7.04 15.97
CA LYS A 312 8.51 7.30 17.21
C LYS A 312 8.54 8.77 17.58
N LEU A 313 8.73 9.67 16.60
CA LEU A 313 8.62 11.11 16.83
C LEU A 313 7.22 11.47 17.36
N LEU A 314 6.15 10.97 16.73
CA LEU A 314 4.80 11.21 17.22
C LEU A 314 4.58 10.64 18.63
N ASN A 315 5.17 9.49 18.97
CA ASN A 315 5.10 8.97 20.34
C ASN A 315 5.79 9.90 21.34
N MET A 316 6.98 10.42 21.01
CA MET A 316 7.70 11.39 21.85
C MET A 316 6.92 12.70 22.03
N LEU A 317 6.23 13.17 20.99
CA LEU A 317 5.36 14.35 21.03
C LEU A 317 4.00 14.07 21.71
N GLY A 318 3.75 12.83 22.15
CA GLY A 318 2.51 12.43 22.81
C GLY A 318 1.33 12.19 21.86
N GLY A 319 1.54 12.16 20.54
CA GLY A 319 0.53 11.87 19.53
C GLY A 319 0.22 10.38 19.34
N VAL A 320 1.16 9.50 19.69
CA VAL A 320 0.98 8.03 19.72
C VAL A 320 1.15 7.53 21.15
N THR A 321 0.17 6.78 21.65
CA THR A 321 0.20 6.23 23.02
C THR A 321 0.81 4.85 23.10
N GLU A 322 0.61 4.04 22.07
CA GLU A 322 1.01 2.63 22.02
C GLU A 322 1.50 2.29 20.61
N TYR A 323 2.52 1.45 20.51
CA TYR A 323 3.00 0.85 19.27
C TYR A 323 3.56 -0.54 19.55
N HIS A 324 3.58 -1.40 18.54
CA HIS A 324 4.24 -2.70 18.61
C HIS A 324 5.60 -2.64 17.90
N ASP A 325 6.69 -3.01 18.57
CA ASP A 325 8.01 -3.13 17.92
C ASP A 325 8.50 -4.58 18.06
N SER A 326 8.48 -5.32 16.94
CA SER A 326 8.89 -6.73 16.91
C SER A 326 10.40 -6.92 16.78
N LYS A 327 11.23 -5.87 16.73
CA LYS A 327 12.68 -6.01 16.50
C LYS A 327 13.36 -6.94 17.49
N LYS A 328 13.05 -6.85 18.78
CA LYS A 328 13.65 -7.72 19.80
C LYS A 328 13.32 -9.20 19.53
N LYS A 329 12.06 -9.49 19.21
CA LYS A 329 11.60 -10.85 18.88
C LYS A 329 12.23 -11.36 17.59
N PHE A 330 12.32 -10.52 16.57
CA PHE A 330 13.01 -10.83 15.32
C PHE A 330 14.47 -11.23 15.57
N LEU A 331 15.19 -10.42 16.35
CA LEU A 331 16.60 -10.68 16.63
C LEU A 331 16.81 -12.03 17.33
N GLN A 332 15.97 -12.32 18.33
CA GLN A 332 16.01 -13.56 19.10
C GLN A 332 15.65 -14.78 18.26
N ASN A 333 14.60 -14.70 17.45
CA ASN A 333 14.05 -15.87 16.77
C ASN A 333 14.71 -16.17 15.42
N TYR A 334 15.29 -15.15 14.76
CA TYR A 334 15.78 -15.29 13.39
C TYR A 334 17.24 -14.86 13.24
N TYR A 335 17.58 -13.63 13.63
CA TYR A 335 18.91 -13.08 13.33
C TYR A 335 20.04 -13.76 14.10
N HIS A 336 19.93 -13.88 15.43
CA HIS A 336 20.97 -14.49 16.26
C HIS A 336 21.17 -15.98 15.95
N PRO A 337 20.10 -16.81 15.84
CA PRO A 337 20.25 -18.21 15.45
C PRO A 337 20.92 -18.38 14.09
N HIS A 338 20.55 -17.55 13.09
CA HIS A 338 21.18 -17.59 11.77
C HIS A 338 22.68 -17.26 11.84
N LYS A 339 23.05 -16.23 12.61
CA LYS A 339 24.45 -15.81 12.77
C LYS A 339 25.30 -16.88 13.47
N GLU A 340 24.76 -17.52 14.50
CA GLU A 340 25.41 -18.63 15.20
C GLU A 340 25.61 -19.83 14.27
N ALA A 341 24.57 -20.25 13.55
CA ALA A 341 24.65 -21.34 12.58
C ALA A 341 25.71 -21.07 11.49
N LYS A 342 25.77 -19.85 10.96
CA LYS A 342 26.77 -19.44 9.97
C LYS A 342 28.19 -19.52 10.53
N THR A 343 28.39 -19.06 11.77
CA THR A 343 29.70 -19.08 12.44
C THR A 343 30.20 -20.52 12.63
N VAL A 344 29.30 -21.45 12.99
CA VAL A 344 29.63 -22.89 13.11
C VAL A 344 30.03 -23.48 11.75
N ILE A 345 29.30 -23.17 10.68
CA ILE A 345 29.59 -23.66 9.33
C ILE A 345 30.96 -23.14 8.85
N ASP A 346 31.22 -21.85 9.02
CA ASP A 346 32.46 -21.22 8.58
C ASP A 346 33.67 -21.79 9.36
N THR A 347 33.50 -22.03 10.67
CA THR A 347 34.53 -22.69 11.49
C THR A 347 34.81 -24.11 11.00
N LYS A 348 33.78 -24.91 10.69
CA LYS A 348 33.96 -26.27 10.15
C LYS A 348 34.66 -26.26 8.79
N LYS A 349 34.32 -25.32 7.90
CA LYS A 349 35.01 -25.17 6.61
C LYS A 349 36.49 -24.82 6.77
N LEU A 350 36.82 -23.94 7.72
CA LEU A 350 38.20 -23.57 8.03
C LEU A 350 39.00 -24.75 8.59
N VAL A 351 38.39 -25.60 9.42
CA VAL A 351 39.04 -26.81 9.95
C VAL A 351 39.22 -27.87 8.86
N ALA A 352 38.27 -28.04 7.95
CA ALA A 352 38.37 -29.00 6.84
C ALA A 352 39.33 -28.58 5.71
N ALA A 353 39.71 -27.30 5.66
CA ALA A 353 40.68 -26.77 4.70
C ALA A 353 42.14 -26.79 5.21
N LYS A 354 42.35 -27.26 6.45
CA LYS A 354 43.66 -27.56 7.02
C LYS A 354 43.87 -29.06 7.02
#